data_AF-A0A815SWV7-F1
#
_entry.id   AF-A0A815SWV7-F1
#
_cell.length_a   1.000
_cell.length_b   1.000
_cell.length_c   1.000
_cell.angle_alpha   90.00
_cell.angle_beta   90.00
_cell.angle_gamma   90.00
#
_symmetry.space_group_name_H-M   'P 1'
#
loop_
_entity.id
_entity.type
_entity.pdbx_description
1 polymer ?
#
loop_
_entity_poly.entity_id
_entity_poly.type
_entity_poly.pdbx_seq_one_letter_code
_entity_poly.pdbx_strand_id
1 'polypeptide(L)'
;MQNMNNNKDYGDEEIRTIQQHYSSDFDESIMYEWKTFRTYLLTQKQGGKLMTQREVCMKLVQDGMLKDIYPQLSLAAEIFLIAPISTATVERDFSTMNRILTKLRNRLTTKHVDQLIRISMEGTNTLNEEMKDEIINYWKKVKPRRLAV
;
A
#
# COMPACT_ATOMS: atom_id res chain seq x y z
N MET A 1 35.61 9.15 13.95
CA MET A 1 34.45 8.52 13.27
C MET A 1 34.30 7.11 13.85
N GLN A 2 33.44 6.99 14.86
CA GLN A 2 33.35 5.84 15.78
C GLN A 2 32.62 4.64 15.16
N ASN A 3 33.19 3.45 15.36
CA ASN A 3 32.55 2.12 15.46
C ASN A 3 31.37 1.79 14.51
N MET A 4 31.65 1.49 13.24
CA MET A 4 30.79 0.64 12.40
C MET A 4 31.17 -0.85 12.49
N ASN A 5 31.74 -1.30 13.61
CA ASN A 5 32.02 -2.71 13.88
C ASN A 5 30.95 -3.30 14.80
N ASN A 6 30.24 -4.32 14.29
CA ASN A 6 29.63 -5.40 15.07
C ASN A 6 28.50 -5.10 16.08
N ASN A 7 27.49 -4.29 15.73
CA ASN A 7 26.20 -4.48 16.41
C ASN A 7 25.49 -5.69 15.80
N LYS A 8 25.52 -6.85 16.46
CA LYS A 8 24.90 -8.09 15.96
C LYS A 8 23.38 -7.98 15.84
N ASP A 9 22.79 -7.07 16.60
CA ASP A 9 21.34 -6.95 16.80
C ASP A 9 20.76 -5.74 16.04
N TYR A 10 21.53 -5.15 15.12
CA TYR A 10 21.06 -4.01 14.32
C TYR A 10 19.88 -4.43 13.43
N GLY A 11 18.76 -3.71 13.56
CA GLY A 11 17.54 -3.98 12.80
C GLY A 11 16.61 -5.01 13.43
N ASP A 12 17.01 -5.69 14.51
CA ASP A 12 16.21 -6.76 15.12
C ASP A 12 14.90 -6.20 15.72
N GLU A 13 14.94 -5.04 16.37
CA GLU A 13 13.71 -4.44 16.94
C GLU A 13 12.76 -3.94 15.85
N GLU A 14 13.29 -3.39 14.76
CA GLU A 14 12.51 -2.95 13.61
C GLU A 14 11.82 -4.13 12.92
N ILE A 15 12.53 -5.25 12.74
CA ILE A 15 11.94 -6.48 12.18
C ILE A 15 10.88 -7.05 13.11
N ARG A 16 11.09 -7.04 14.43
CA ARG A 16 10.05 -7.42 15.41
C ARG A 16 8.83 -6.51 15.32
N THR A 17 9.05 -5.21 15.12
CA THR A 17 7.97 -4.23 14.98
C THR A 17 7.13 -4.54 13.73
N ILE A 18 7.77 -4.84 12.59
CA ILE A 18 7.09 -5.24 11.36
C ILE A 18 6.30 -6.53 11.57
N GLN A 19 6.93 -7.54 12.18
CA GLN A 19 6.30 -8.83 12.48
C GLN A 19 5.07 -8.66 13.39
N GLN A 20 5.15 -7.81 14.42
CA GLN A 20 4.02 -7.54 15.30
C GLN A 20 2.89 -6.77 14.60
N HIS A 21 3.24 -5.78 13.78
CA HIS A 21 2.26 -4.94 13.08
C HIS A 21 1.50 -5.72 12.00
N TYR A 22 2.20 -6.60 11.28
CA TYR A 22 1.66 -7.42 10.19
C TYR A 22 1.73 -8.91 10.56
N SER A 23 1.22 -9.25 11.75
CA SER A 23 1.28 -10.62 12.31
C SER A 23 0.56 -11.70 11.49
N SER A 24 -0.31 -11.30 10.56
CA SER A 24 -0.93 -12.19 9.57
C SER A 24 -0.02 -12.54 8.39
N ASP A 25 0.93 -11.66 8.07
CA ASP A 25 1.72 -11.70 6.84
C ASP A 25 3.18 -12.16 7.09
N PHE A 26 3.65 -12.05 8.33
CA PHE A 26 5.00 -12.46 8.74
C PHE A 26 4.95 -13.42 9.93
N ASP A 27 5.78 -14.46 9.87
CA ASP A 27 6.02 -15.37 10.98
C ASP A 27 7.41 -15.17 11.59
N GLU A 28 7.82 -16.03 12.53
CA GLU A 28 9.11 -15.90 13.21
C GLU A 28 10.32 -16.06 12.27
N SER A 29 10.13 -16.63 11.07
CA SER A 29 11.19 -16.88 10.09
C SER A 29 11.75 -15.58 9.48
N ILE A 30 11.00 -14.47 9.49
CA ILE A 30 11.51 -13.16 9.04
C ILE A 30 12.78 -12.74 9.77
N MET A 31 12.90 -13.10 11.06
CA MET A 31 14.08 -12.78 11.86
C MET A 31 15.32 -13.56 11.39
N TYR A 32 15.12 -14.82 10.96
CA TYR A 32 16.19 -15.65 10.42
C TYR A 32 16.59 -15.18 9.02
N GLU A 33 15.62 -14.81 8.19
CA GLU A 33 15.87 -14.17 6.90
C GLU A 33 16.68 -12.88 7.09
N TRP A 34 16.29 -12.00 8.02
CA TRP A 34 16.99 -10.76 8.32
C TRP A 34 18.46 -10.98 8.67
N LYS A 35 18.73 -11.91 9.59
CA LYS A 35 20.11 -12.22 10.04
C LYS A 35 20.97 -12.75 8.89
N THR A 36 20.40 -13.60 8.05
CA THR A 36 21.10 -14.18 6.89
C THR A 36 21.32 -13.14 5.80
N PHE A 37 20.29 -12.36 5.48
CA PHE A 37 20.35 -11.28 4.49
C PHE A 37 21.35 -10.19 4.89
N ARG A 38 21.41 -9.84 6.18
CA ARG A 38 22.40 -8.91 6.70
C ARG A 38 23.83 -9.41 6.47
N THR A 39 24.08 -10.69 6.73
CA THR A 39 25.37 -11.32 6.45
C THR A 39 25.69 -11.23 4.95
N TYR A 40 24.73 -11.54 4.08
CA TYR A 40 24.85 -11.37 2.64
C TYR A 40 25.20 -9.92 2.24
N LEU A 41 24.48 -8.91 2.74
CA LEU A 41 24.76 -7.50 2.45
C LEU A 41 26.15 -7.06 2.90
N LEU A 42 26.65 -7.56 4.04
CA LEU A 42 28.00 -7.26 4.52
C LEU A 42 29.07 -7.88 3.62
N THR A 43 28.83 -9.06 3.04
CA THR A 43 29.75 -9.69 2.09
C THR A 43 29.78 -8.96 0.73
N GLN A 44 28.67 -8.37 0.31
CA GLN A 44 28.56 -7.62 -0.96
C GLN A 44 29.17 -6.21 -0.91
N LYS A 45 29.52 -5.68 0.27
CA LYS A 45 30.13 -4.35 0.44
C LYS A 45 31.54 -4.20 -0.16
N GLN A 46 32.16 -5.26 -0.68
CA GLN A 46 33.53 -5.23 -1.21
C GLN A 46 33.71 -4.38 -2.50
N GLY A 47 32.62 -3.88 -3.10
CA GLY A 47 32.63 -3.07 -4.33
C GLY A 47 32.47 -1.54 -4.17
N GLY A 48 32.51 -1.00 -2.95
CA GLY A 48 32.65 0.45 -2.70
C GLY A 48 31.43 1.36 -2.88
N LYS A 49 30.35 0.94 -3.56
CA LYS A 49 29.11 1.74 -3.65
C LYS A 49 28.12 1.33 -2.55
N LEU A 50 27.81 2.27 -1.65
CA LEU A 50 26.70 2.12 -0.70
C LEU A 50 25.37 2.16 -1.46
N MET A 51 24.55 1.12 -1.30
CA MET A 51 23.18 1.11 -1.79
C MET A 51 22.26 1.84 -0.80
N THR A 52 21.33 2.62 -1.34
CA THR A 52 20.23 3.20 -0.57
C THR A 52 19.22 2.11 -0.16
N GLN A 53 18.44 2.35 0.90
CA GLN A 53 17.37 1.44 1.32
C GLN A 53 16.41 1.12 0.17
N ARG A 54 16.04 2.13 -0.63
CA ARG A 54 15.18 1.94 -1.80
C ARG A 54 15.80 1.01 -2.83
N GLU A 55 17.09 1.16 -3.14
CA GLU A 55 17.77 0.26 -4.09
C GLU A 55 17.85 -1.18 -3.56
N VAL A 56 18.06 -1.36 -2.25
CA VAL A 56 18.06 -2.69 -1.61
C VAL A 56 16.67 -3.34 -1.69
N CYS A 57 15.61 -2.61 -1.33
CA CYS A 57 14.23 -3.09 -1.44
C CYS A 57 13.87 -3.42 -2.89
N MET A 58 14.26 -2.57 -3.85
CA MET A 58 14.02 -2.85 -5.27
C MET A 58 14.72 -4.13 -5.72
N LYS A 59 15.96 -4.41 -5.26
CA LYS A 59 16.63 -5.67 -5.57
C LYS A 59 15.91 -6.88 -4.98
N LEU A 60 15.46 -6.81 -3.72
CA LEU A 60 14.71 -7.90 -3.09
C LEU A 60 13.44 -8.25 -3.89
N VAL A 61 12.77 -7.25 -4.45
CA VAL A 61 11.53 -7.46 -5.22
C VAL A 61 11.79 -7.91 -6.66
N GLN A 62 12.84 -7.41 -7.30
CA GLN A 62 13.10 -7.63 -8.74
C GLN A 62 13.98 -8.83 -9.04
N ASP A 63 14.86 -9.23 -8.13
CA ASP A 63 15.73 -10.39 -8.30
C ASP A 63 15.01 -11.66 -7.84
N GLY A 64 14.66 -12.53 -8.80
CA GLY A 64 13.93 -13.77 -8.52
C GLY A 64 14.67 -14.69 -7.53
N MET A 65 16.01 -14.75 -7.57
CA MET A 65 16.75 -15.57 -6.62
C MET A 65 16.67 -14.99 -5.20
N LEU A 66 16.80 -13.67 -5.06
CA LEU A 66 16.66 -13.03 -3.74
C LEU A 66 15.24 -13.15 -3.20
N LYS A 67 14.24 -13.08 -4.09
CA LYS A 67 12.84 -13.28 -3.72
C LYS A 67 12.56 -14.69 -3.19
N ASP A 68 13.15 -15.70 -3.82
CA ASP A 68 13.00 -17.09 -3.40
C ASP A 68 13.76 -17.40 -2.11
N ILE A 69 14.95 -16.80 -1.91
CA ILE A 69 15.78 -17.01 -0.71
C ILE A 69 15.24 -16.21 0.49
N TYR A 70 14.69 -15.02 0.25
CA TYR A 70 14.20 -14.10 1.27
C TYR A 70 12.75 -13.65 1.01
N PRO A 71 11.77 -14.59 1.01
CA PRO A 71 10.39 -14.28 0.64
C PRO A 71 9.72 -13.29 1.58
N GLN A 72 9.94 -13.38 2.90
CA GLN A 72 9.32 -12.47 3.86
C GLN A 72 9.97 -11.07 3.81
N LEU A 73 11.29 -10.98 3.67
CA LEU A 73 11.93 -9.67 3.46
C LEU A 73 11.53 -9.04 2.11
N SER A 74 11.27 -9.85 1.09
CA SER A 74 10.77 -9.37 -0.20
C SER A 74 9.36 -8.82 -0.08
N LEU A 75 8.48 -9.49 0.67
CA LEU A 75 7.16 -8.96 0.99
C LEU A 75 7.24 -7.65 1.80
N ALA A 76 8.12 -7.57 2.80
CA ALA A 76 8.35 -6.34 3.57
C ALA A 76 8.88 -5.20 2.67
N ALA A 77 9.74 -5.52 1.70
CA ALA A 77 10.22 -4.58 0.70
C ALA A 77 9.11 -4.12 -0.25
N GLU A 78 8.21 -5.01 -0.68
CA GLU A 78 7.03 -4.65 -1.47
C GLU A 78 6.14 -3.66 -0.70
N ILE A 79 5.81 -3.96 0.56
CA ILE A 79 5.03 -3.07 1.43
C ILE A 79 5.70 -1.69 1.56
N PHE A 80 7.01 -1.65 1.81
CA PHE A 80 7.76 -0.41 1.90
C PHE A 80 7.72 0.41 0.61
N LEU A 81 7.84 -0.25 -0.56
CA LEU A 81 7.88 0.41 -1.85
C LEU A 81 6.52 0.98 -2.28
N ILE A 82 5.42 0.37 -1.85
CA ILE A 82 4.05 0.85 -2.11
C ILE A 82 3.56 1.86 -1.06
N ALA A 83 4.21 1.92 0.11
CA ALA A 83 3.81 2.81 1.17
C ALA A 83 3.85 4.28 0.68
N PRO A 84 2.75 5.05 0.79
CA PRO A 84 2.73 6.44 0.38
C PRO A 84 3.59 7.28 1.34
N ILE A 85 4.78 7.70 0.88
CA ILE A 85 5.70 8.53 1.67
C ILE A 85 5.22 10.01 1.73
N SER A 86 4.33 10.41 0.81
CA SER A 86 3.84 11.80 0.70
C SER A 86 2.36 11.92 1.10
N THR A 87 2.06 12.99 1.83
CA THR A 87 0.69 13.43 2.14
C THR A 87 -0.08 13.92 0.92
N ALA A 88 0.58 14.16 -0.21
CA ALA A 88 -0.04 14.72 -1.42
C ALA A 88 -1.21 13.88 -1.95
N THR A 89 -1.18 12.55 -1.79
CA THR A 89 -2.31 11.69 -2.17
C THR A 89 -3.51 11.90 -1.25
N VAL A 90 -3.27 11.98 0.05
CA VAL A 90 -4.32 12.24 1.05
C VAL A 90 -4.92 13.64 0.86
N GLU A 91 -4.08 14.65 0.57
CA GLU A 91 -4.53 16.01 0.24
C GLU A 91 -5.40 16.05 -1.02
N ARG A 92 -5.05 15.26 -2.04
CA ARG A 92 -5.88 15.10 -3.25
C ARG A 92 -7.23 14.48 -2.91
N ASP A 93 -7.27 13.46 -2.07
CA ASP A 93 -8.51 12.80 -1.66
C ASP A 93 -9.42 13.74 -0.87
N PHE A 94 -8.86 14.55 0.04
CA PHE A 94 -9.61 15.60 0.74
C PHE A 94 -10.12 16.70 -0.20
N SER A 95 -9.35 17.09 -1.20
CA SER A 95 -9.79 18.04 -2.22
C SER A 95 -10.98 17.49 -3.03
N THR A 96 -10.93 16.23 -3.44
CA THR A 96 -12.04 15.53 -4.10
C THR A 96 -13.26 15.44 -3.18
N MET A 97 -13.06 15.12 -1.90
CA MET A 97 -14.13 15.11 -0.90
C MET A 97 -14.82 16.48 -0.79
N ASN A 98 -14.06 17.57 -0.73
CA ASN A 98 -14.60 18.94 -0.69
C ASN A 98 -15.40 19.32 -1.95
N ARG A 99 -15.02 18.79 -3.12
CA ARG A 99 -15.80 18.97 -4.36
C ARG A 99 -17.13 18.22 -4.32
N ILE A 100 -17.15 17.03 -3.71
CA ILE A 100 -18.34 16.19 -3.57
C ILE A 100 -19.30 16.74 -2.50
N LEU A 101 -18.75 17.17 -1.37
CA LEU A 101 -19.49 17.73 -0.24
C LEU A 101 -19.71 19.23 -0.43
N THR A 102 -20.74 19.58 -1.21
CA THR A 102 -21.17 20.97 -1.35
C THR A 102 -22.19 21.34 -0.27
N LYS A 103 -22.42 22.65 -0.06
CA LYS A 103 -23.46 23.15 0.87
C LYS A 103 -24.85 22.57 0.59
N LEU A 104 -25.16 22.31 -0.68
CA LEU A 104 -26.43 21.73 -1.11
C LEU A 104 -26.47 20.19 -0.95
N ARG A 105 -25.31 19.54 -0.85
CA ARG A 105 -25.17 18.09 -0.73
C ARG A 105 -24.80 17.64 0.69
N ASN A 106 -25.44 18.24 1.69
CA ASN A 106 -25.10 18.04 3.11
C ASN A 106 -25.76 16.82 3.79
N ARG A 107 -26.53 15.99 3.05
CA ARG A 107 -27.22 14.80 3.57
C ARG A 107 -26.56 13.47 3.22
N LEU A 108 -25.33 13.49 2.71
CA LEU A 108 -24.60 12.24 2.43
C LEU A 108 -24.16 11.57 3.71
N THR A 109 -24.30 10.25 3.76
CA THR A 109 -23.68 9.42 4.79
C THR A 109 -22.21 9.21 4.44
N THR A 110 -21.40 8.86 5.43
CA THR A 110 -19.97 8.51 5.23
C THR A 110 -19.79 7.45 4.13
N LYS A 111 -20.67 6.44 4.10
CA LYS A 111 -20.67 5.40 3.06
C LYS A 111 -20.89 5.98 1.65
N HIS A 112 -21.85 6.90 1.49
CA HIS A 112 -22.07 7.54 0.19
C HIS A 112 -20.88 8.40 -0.23
N VAL A 113 -20.27 9.14 0.70
CA VAL A 113 -19.10 9.97 0.41
C VAL A 113 -17.92 9.10 -0.06
N ASP A 114 -17.60 8.02 0.65
CA ASP A 114 -16.56 7.06 0.27
C ASP A 114 -16.78 6.50 -1.15
N GLN A 115 -18.00 6.03 -1.44
CA GLN A 115 -18.35 5.53 -2.77
C GLN A 115 -18.18 6.59 -3.88
N LEU A 116 -18.58 7.83 -3.61
CA LEU A 116 -18.48 8.92 -4.60
C LEU A 116 -17.04 9.36 -4.82
N ILE A 117 -16.21 9.39 -3.78
CA ILE A 117 -14.78 9.69 -3.92
C ILE A 117 -14.13 8.61 -4.79
N ARG A 118 -14.39 7.33 -4.53
CA ARG A 118 -13.88 6.22 -5.35
C ARG A 118 -14.31 6.34 -6.82
N ILE A 119 -15.59 6.61 -7.07
CA ILE A 119 -16.09 6.84 -8.44
C ILE A 119 -15.43 8.06 -9.07
N SER A 120 -15.22 9.15 -8.33
CA SER A 120 -14.60 10.36 -8.88
C SER A 120 -13.11 10.20 -9.19
N MET A 121 -12.41 9.34 -8.46
CA MET A 121 -10.97 9.12 -8.61
C MET A 121 -10.65 8.03 -9.62
N GLU A 122 -11.37 6.91 -9.55
CA GLU A 122 -11.07 5.67 -10.29
C GLU A 122 -12.18 5.29 -11.29
N GLY A 123 -13.30 5.99 -11.26
CA GLY A 123 -14.43 5.68 -12.13
C GLY A 123 -14.16 6.02 -13.59
N THR A 124 -14.83 5.30 -14.48
CA THR A 124 -14.79 5.60 -15.91
C THR A 124 -15.39 6.98 -16.21
N ASN A 125 -14.74 7.74 -17.09
CA ASN A 125 -15.26 9.02 -17.58
C ASN A 125 -16.44 8.86 -18.54
N THR A 126 -16.68 7.64 -19.03
CA THR A 126 -17.70 7.33 -20.02
C THR A 126 -18.46 6.07 -19.62
N LEU A 127 -19.79 6.18 -19.57
CA LEU A 127 -20.68 5.05 -19.40
C LEU A 127 -21.24 4.68 -20.78
N ASN A 128 -21.02 3.45 -21.21
CA ASN A 128 -21.70 2.92 -22.40
C ASN A 128 -23.18 2.62 -22.07
N GLU A 129 -24.00 2.37 -23.09
CA GLU A 129 -25.44 2.14 -22.90
C GLU A 129 -25.75 0.90 -22.06
N GLU A 130 -24.97 -0.18 -22.24
CA GLU A 130 -25.12 -1.42 -21.47
C GLU A 130 -24.93 -1.17 -19.96
N MET A 131 -23.86 -0.48 -19.57
CA MET A 131 -23.59 -0.11 -18.19
C MET A 131 -24.69 0.80 -17.62
N LYS A 132 -25.22 1.74 -18.43
CA LYS A 132 -26.34 2.59 -17.98
C LYS A 132 -27.57 1.76 -17.69
N ASP A 133 -27.92 0.85 -18.58
CA ASP A 133 -29.09 -0.03 -18.41
C ASP A 133 -28.94 -0.92 -17.18
N GLU A 134 -27.75 -1.48 -16.95
CA GLU A 134 -27.45 -2.24 -15.73
C GLU A 134 -27.62 -1.42 -14.46
N ILE A 135 -27.04 -0.21 -14.42
CA ILE A 135 -27.14 0.71 -13.28
C ILE A 135 -28.60 1.07 -13.01
N ILE A 136 -29.36 1.41 -14.06
CA ILE A 136 -30.78 1.77 -13.96
C ILE A 136 -31.59 0.58 -13.45
N ASN A 137 -31.36 -0.61 -13.99
CA ASN A 137 -32.07 -1.83 -13.59
C ASN A 137 -31.75 -2.22 -12.15
N TYR A 138 -30.49 -2.09 -11.72
CA TYR A 138 -30.11 -2.27 -10.32
C TYR A 138 -30.80 -1.24 -9.43
N TRP A 139 -30.73 0.05 -9.79
CA TRP A 139 -31.33 1.14 -9.01
C TRP A 139 -32.86 1.00 -8.86
N LYS A 140 -33.55 0.48 -9.88
CA LYS A 140 -34.99 0.15 -9.84
C LYS A 140 -35.31 -0.96 -8.83
N LYS A 141 -34.45 -1.98 -8.73
CA LYS A 141 -34.65 -3.14 -7.82
C LYS A 141 -34.43 -2.80 -6.35
N VAL A 142 -33.51 -1.87 -6.03
CA VAL A 142 -33.08 -1.57 -4.65
C VAL A 142 -34.22 -1.02 -3.76
N LYS A 143 -35.15 -0.23 -4.31
CA LYS A 143 -36.28 0.30 -3.53
C LYS A 143 -37.45 0.66 -4.45
N PRO A 144 -38.70 0.31 -4.10
CA PRO A 144 -39.87 0.76 -4.85
C PRO A 144 -39.91 2.28 -4.89
N ARG A 145 -39.99 2.84 -6.10
CA ARG A 145 -40.01 4.28 -6.34
C ARG A 145 -41.46 4.75 -6.39
N ARG A 146 -41.75 5.92 -5.82
CA ARG A 146 -43.07 6.55 -6.00
C ARG A 146 -43.18 6.94 -7.47
N LEU A 147 -44.19 6.40 -8.15
CA LEU A 147 -44.60 6.92 -9.45
C LEU A 147 -45.24 8.28 -9.18
N ALA A 148 -44.78 9.31 -9.89
CA ALA A 148 -45.49 10.58 -9.90
C ALA A 148 -46.83 10.31 -10.59
N VAL A 149 -47.91 10.37 -9.80
CA VAL A 149 -49.30 10.37 -10.28
C VAL A 149 -49.70 11.82 -10.48
#